data_AF-A0A399XGX8-F1
#
_entry.id   AF-A0A399XGX8-F1
#
_cell.length_a   1.000
_cell.length_b   1.000
_cell.length_c   1.000
_cell.angle_alpha   90.00
_cell.angle_beta   90.00
_cell.angle_gamma   90.00
#
_symmetry.space_group_name_H-M   'P 1'
#
loop_
_entity.id
_entity.type
_entity.pdbx_description
1 polymer ?
#
loop_
_entity_poly.entity_id
_entity_poly.type
_entity_poly.pdbx_seq_one_letter_code
_entity_poly.pdbx_strand_id
1 'polypeptide(L)'
;VHQPFRYAGYRYEDGFDLYYLRARWMDPGTGRFLSRDPLGASMSEPVRMNLYLYGAGSPASNVDPDGYSPRSQDVVTFLSGVSSPEDTAQGWLDFLSDNFPDSEAIVYHYTLLPWMVGYDEPLVRELSARYKATVGGRRLYSLGHSWGGVLSFKIAARASLNVPLAITMGSPLYRKGFGSISRVRHWVAICSDSDEICDANRLEQYRRLDPAYGADEVVIPGGLGHSGYHNSDLIKKLMVAKMRRHGAR
;
A
#
# COMPACT_ATOMS: atom_id res chain seq x y z
N VAL A 1 11.56 31.73 -17.27
CA VAL A 1 11.08 31.53 -15.88
C VAL A 1 12.00 30.50 -15.23
N HIS A 2 12.69 30.87 -14.16
CA HIS A 2 13.51 29.94 -13.38
C HIS A 2 12.59 29.04 -12.53
N GLN A 3 12.78 27.71 -12.56
CA GLN A 3 12.09 26.79 -11.65
C GLN A 3 13.03 26.30 -10.56
N PRO A 4 12.96 26.90 -9.35
CA PRO A 4 13.83 26.52 -8.24
C PRO A 4 13.41 25.21 -7.60
N PHE A 5 12.16 24.78 -7.71
CA PHE A 5 11.69 23.53 -7.11
C PHE A 5 11.80 22.39 -8.12
N ARG A 6 12.55 21.34 -7.77
CA ARG A 6 12.79 20.19 -8.64
C ARG A 6 12.51 18.88 -7.90
N TYR A 7 13.44 17.92 -7.94
CA TYR A 7 13.30 16.59 -7.34
C TYR A 7 12.65 16.61 -5.95
N ALA A 8 11.60 15.79 -5.78
CA ALA A 8 10.80 15.65 -4.55
C ALA A 8 10.27 16.96 -3.92
N GLY A 9 10.19 18.04 -4.71
CA GLY A 9 9.76 19.37 -4.22
C GLY A 9 10.86 20.14 -3.49
N TYR A 10 12.12 19.70 -3.58
CA TYR A 10 13.26 20.39 -3.00
C TYR A 10 13.66 21.59 -3.83
N ARG A 11 14.18 22.61 -3.14
CA ARG A 11 14.77 23.78 -3.79
C ARG A 11 16.17 23.43 -4.29
N TYR A 12 16.41 23.60 -5.58
CA TYR A 12 17.71 23.42 -6.21
C TYR A 12 18.40 24.78 -6.34
N GLU A 13 19.64 24.86 -5.89
CA GLU A 13 20.48 26.05 -6.02
C GLU A 13 21.50 25.85 -7.14
N ASP A 14 21.24 26.47 -8.30
CA ASP A 14 22.12 26.35 -9.48
C ASP A 14 23.54 26.89 -9.23
N GLY A 15 23.74 27.79 -8.24
CA GLY A 15 25.06 28.31 -7.90
C GLY A 15 25.96 27.31 -7.17
N PHE A 16 25.37 26.25 -6.59
CA PHE A 16 26.10 25.23 -5.85
C PHE A 16 25.90 23.82 -6.42
N ASP A 17 24.97 23.66 -7.35
CA ASP A 17 24.47 22.38 -7.88
C ASP A 17 23.89 21.46 -6.79
N LEU A 18 23.30 22.02 -5.74
CA LEU A 18 22.79 21.30 -4.57
C LEU A 18 21.28 21.41 -4.39
N TYR A 19 20.72 20.42 -3.71
CA TYR A 19 19.36 20.44 -3.18
C TYR A 19 19.34 20.89 -1.72
N TYR A 20 18.48 21.87 -1.41
CA TYR A 20 18.18 22.27 -0.05
C TYR A 20 16.90 21.58 0.45
N LEU A 21 17.05 20.70 1.44
CA LEU A 21 15.98 19.93 2.06
C LEU A 21 15.56 20.55 3.41
N ARG A 22 15.71 21.88 3.57
CA ARG A 22 15.44 22.63 4.81
C ARG A 22 16.47 22.38 5.91
N ALA A 23 16.53 21.17 6.45
CA ALA A 23 17.49 20.87 7.51
C ALA A 23 18.90 20.56 6.97
N ARG A 24 19.01 20.12 5.71
CA ARG A 24 20.28 19.66 5.12
C ARG A 24 20.42 20.00 3.65
N TRP A 25 21.67 20.12 3.21
CA TRP A 25 22.05 20.19 1.80
C TRP A 25 22.38 18.80 1.29
N MET A 26 21.81 18.43 0.14
CA MET A 26 22.04 17.16 -0.55
C MET A 26 22.73 17.43 -1.88
N ASP A 27 23.83 16.71 -2.13
CA ASP A 27 24.51 16.70 -3.41
C ASP A 27 23.90 15.62 -4.30
N PRO A 28 23.25 15.99 -5.43
CA PRO A 28 22.65 15.01 -6.33
C PRO A 28 23.67 14.16 -7.08
N GLY A 29 24.92 14.62 -7.23
CA GLY A 29 25.99 13.86 -7.89
C GLY A 29 26.42 12.64 -7.08
N THR A 30 26.45 12.77 -5.75
CA THR A 30 26.78 11.67 -4.84
C THR A 30 25.55 11.00 -4.20
N GLY A 31 24.38 11.64 -4.26
CA GLY A 31 23.15 11.18 -3.61
C GLY A 31 23.24 11.19 -2.09
N ARG A 32 23.99 12.13 -1.50
CA ARG A 32 24.29 12.20 -0.06
C ARG A 32 24.12 13.59 0.51
N PHE A 33 23.93 13.65 1.82
CA PHE A 33 23.99 14.91 2.55
C PHE A 33 25.43 15.42 2.68
N LEU A 34 25.60 16.73 2.66
CA LEU A 34 26.89 17.39 2.88
C LEU A 34 27.21 17.60 4.37
N SER A 35 26.19 17.59 5.22
CA SER A 35 26.32 17.69 6.67
C SER A 35 25.82 16.41 7.34
N ARG A 36 26.36 16.13 8.53
CA ARG A 36 25.87 15.03 9.37
C ARG A 36 24.39 15.24 9.70
N ASP A 37 23.65 14.13 9.79
CA ASP A 37 22.27 14.10 10.27
C ASP A 37 22.18 14.74 11.67
N PRO A 38 21.39 15.82 11.85
CA PRO A 38 21.19 16.47 13.15
C PRO A 38 20.56 15.54 14.20
N LEU A 39 19.82 14.50 13.79
CA LEU A 39 19.22 13.54 14.70
C LEU A 39 20.23 12.50 15.23
N GLY A 40 21.46 12.49 14.71
CA GLY A 40 22.51 11.58 15.14
C GLY A 40 22.29 10.11 14.77
N ALA A 41 23.25 9.28 15.19
CA ALA A 41 23.25 7.85 14.93
C ALA A 41 22.33 7.13 15.91
N SER A 42 21.76 6.00 15.48
CA SER A 42 20.88 5.17 16.31
C SER A 42 21.35 3.73 16.26
N MET A 43 21.55 3.11 17.43
CA MET A 43 21.90 1.69 17.53
C MET A 43 20.72 0.78 17.18
N SER A 44 19.49 1.25 17.35
CA SER A 44 18.27 0.52 16.97
C SER A 44 17.95 0.64 15.48
N GLU A 45 18.58 1.57 14.77
CA GLU A 45 18.40 1.78 13.33
C GLU A 45 19.78 1.79 12.64
N PRO A 46 20.36 0.61 12.31
CA PRO A 46 21.72 0.51 11.77
C PRO A 46 21.99 1.41 10.55
N VAL A 47 20.97 1.66 9.73
CA VAL A 47 21.07 2.54 8.56
C VAL A 47 21.42 3.99 8.95
N ARG A 48 20.99 4.46 10.13
CA ARG A 48 21.30 5.79 10.67
C ARG A 48 22.71 5.92 11.21
N MET A 49 23.49 4.83 11.28
CA MET A 49 24.92 4.93 11.62
C MET A 49 25.72 5.69 10.56
N ASN A 50 25.23 5.71 9.30
CA ASN A 50 25.80 6.55 8.27
C ASN A 50 25.03 7.89 8.18
N LEU A 51 25.56 8.89 8.86
CA LEU A 51 24.94 10.22 9.04
C LEU A 51 24.86 11.08 7.78
N TYR A 52 25.33 10.58 6.64
CA TYR A 52 25.34 11.32 5.37
C TYR A 52 24.39 10.70 4.33
N LEU A 53 23.62 9.67 4.69
CA LEU A 53 22.69 9.02 3.76
C LEU A 53 21.44 9.88 3.52
N TYR A 54 21.18 10.17 2.25
CA TYR A 54 19.86 10.60 1.81
C TYR A 54 18.95 9.36 1.60
N GLY A 55 17.66 9.47 1.95
CA GLY A 55 16.67 8.41 1.70
C GLY A 55 16.99 7.07 2.39
N ALA A 56 17.68 7.07 3.54
CA ALA A 56 18.20 5.86 4.19
C ALA A 56 19.07 4.97 3.26
N GLY A 57 19.75 5.57 2.27
CA GLY A 57 20.54 4.82 1.28
C GLY A 57 19.71 4.21 0.14
N SER A 58 18.39 4.38 0.16
CA SER A 58 17.45 3.95 -0.90
C SER A 58 16.73 5.18 -1.50
N PRO A 59 17.46 6.10 -2.16
CA PRO A 59 16.91 7.38 -2.63
C PRO A 59 15.86 7.23 -3.75
N ALA A 60 15.78 6.05 -4.36
CA ALA A 60 14.75 5.77 -5.36
C ALA A 60 13.42 5.30 -4.74
N SER A 61 13.43 4.88 -3.47
CA SER A 61 12.25 4.43 -2.72
C SER A 61 11.84 5.43 -1.63
N ASN A 62 12.79 6.24 -1.16
CA ASN A 62 12.59 7.14 -0.03
C ASN A 62 12.85 8.60 -0.40
N VAL A 63 12.06 9.49 0.18
CA VAL A 63 12.29 10.94 0.17
C VAL A 63 12.44 11.43 1.58
N ASP A 64 13.21 12.49 1.79
CA ASP A 64 13.31 13.17 3.08
C ASP A 64 12.65 14.55 2.98
N PRO A 65 11.36 14.71 3.33
CA PRO A 65 10.60 15.93 3.01
C PRO A 65 11.02 17.18 3.80
N ASP A 66 11.53 16.97 5.00
CA ASP A 66 11.95 18.01 5.95
C ASP A 66 13.47 18.01 6.20
N GLY A 67 14.19 17.05 5.62
CA GLY A 67 15.61 16.90 5.81
C GLY A 67 15.93 16.33 7.19
N TYR A 68 15.02 15.63 7.86
CA TYR A 68 15.27 14.96 9.13
C TYR A 68 15.02 13.46 9.06
N SER A 69 13.99 13.03 8.33
CA SER A 69 13.61 11.63 8.34
C SER A 69 13.15 11.16 6.96
N PRO A 70 13.81 10.14 6.40
CA PRO A 70 13.36 9.53 5.16
C PRO A 70 11.96 8.93 5.37
N ARG A 71 11.10 9.13 4.39
CA ARG A 71 9.78 8.53 4.28
C ARG A 71 9.72 7.73 3.00
N SER A 72 9.19 6.52 3.11
CA SER A 72 8.89 5.71 1.94
C SER A 72 7.93 6.43 1.01
N GLN A 73 8.19 6.35 -0.29
CA GLN A 73 7.25 6.75 -1.34
C GLN A 73 6.14 5.71 -1.53
N ASP A 74 6.29 4.53 -0.91
CA ASP A 74 5.33 3.43 -0.95
C ASP A 74 4.68 3.26 0.42
N VAL A 75 3.36 3.26 0.42
CA VAL A 75 2.55 2.89 1.57
C VAL A 75 1.82 1.61 1.22
N VAL A 76 1.91 0.61 2.08
CA VAL A 76 1.15 -0.64 1.95
C VAL A 76 0.13 -0.68 3.06
N THR A 77 -1.16 -0.81 2.72
CA THR A 77 -2.21 -0.97 3.73
C THR A 77 -2.75 -2.38 3.70
N PHE A 78 -2.92 -3.01 4.86
CA PHE A 78 -3.63 -4.28 4.97
C PHE A 78 -4.83 -4.16 5.91
N LEU A 79 -6.02 -4.56 5.43
CA LEU A 79 -7.24 -4.58 6.23
C LEU A 79 -7.80 -6.00 6.32
N SER A 80 -7.99 -6.49 7.54
CA SER A 80 -8.65 -7.78 7.83
C SER A 80 -10.06 -7.57 8.38
N GLY A 81 -10.99 -8.48 8.04
CA GLY A 81 -12.38 -8.48 8.54
C GLY A 81 -12.66 -9.53 9.63
N VAL A 82 -13.88 -9.54 10.19
CA VAL A 82 -14.30 -10.39 11.34
C VAL A 82 -14.14 -11.90 11.17
N SER A 83 -14.17 -12.42 9.95
CA SER A 83 -14.01 -13.86 9.70
C SER A 83 -12.55 -14.26 9.50
N SER A 84 -11.61 -13.33 9.64
CA SER A 84 -10.19 -13.62 9.69
C SER A 84 -9.74 -13.71 11.16
N PRO A 85 -9.10 -14.80 11.58
CA PRO A 85 -8.51 -14.88 12.92
C PRO A 85 -7.38 -13.84 13.10
N GLU A 86 -7.09 -13.45 14.35
CA GLU A 86 -6.11 -12.39 14.67
C GLU A 86 -4.70 -12.70 14.15
N ASP A 87 -4.34 -13.99 14.10
CA ASP A 87 -3.10 -14.50 13.51
C ASP A 87 -2.93 -14.11 12.04
N THR A 88 -4.03 -13.90 11.31
CA THR A 88 -4.02 -13.51 9.90
C THR A 88 -3.45 -12.11 9.75
N ALA A 89 -3.84 -11.16 10.61
CA ALA A 89 -3.32 -9.80 10.55
C ALA A 89 -1.82 -9.76 10.85
N GLN A 90 -1.37 -10.54 11.85
CA GLN A 90 0.04 -10.65 12.19
C GLN A 90 0.84 -11.34 11.08
N GLY A 91 0.35 -12.44 10.52
CA GLY A 91 1.03 -13.13 9.41
C GLY A 91 1.22 -12.25 8.18
N TRP A 92 0.28 -11.33 7.91
CA TRP A 92 0.45 -10.33 6.85
C TRP A 92 1.40 -9.20 7.23
N LEU A 93 1.41 -8.75 8.49
CA LEU A 93 2.42 -7.80 8.99
C LEU A 93 3.84 -8.35 8.82
N ASP A 94 4.05 -9.59 9.22
CA ASP A 94 5.35 -10.28 9.11
C ASP A 94 5.75 -10.39 7.63
N PHE A 95 4.83 -10.87 6.78
CA PHE A 95 5.06 -10.96 5.33
C PHE A 95 5.46 -9.62 4.71
N LEU A 96 4.75 -8.54 5.05
CA LEU A 96 5.03 -7.20 4.49
C LEU A 96 6.39 -6.68 4.96
N SER A 97 6.70 -6.86 6.24
CA SER A 97 7.98 -6.45 6.83
C SER A 97 9.16 -7.18 6.19
N ASP A 98 9.00 -8.48 5.91
CA ASP A 98 10.06 -9.30 5.31
C ASP A 98 10.28 -9.01 3.82
N ASN A 99 9.22 -8.68 3.08
CA ASN A 99 9.26 -8.62 1.61
C ASN A 99 9.31 -7.20 1.04
N PHE A 100 8.87 -6.21 1.83
CA PHE A 100 8.84 -4.79 1.48
C PHE A 100 9.33 -3.93 2.66
N PRO A 101 10.57 -4.16 3.15
CA PRO A 101 11.10 -3.47 4.32
C PRO A 101 11.26 -1.95 4.12
N ASP A 102 11.33 -1.51 2.86
CA ASP A 102 11.42 -0.09 2.49
C ASP A 102 10.04 0.59 2.42
N SER A 103 8.94 -0.17 2.49
CA SER A 103 7.58 0.35 2.41
C SER A 103 7.02 0.70 3.81
N GLU A 104 6.27 1.79 3.90
CA GLU A 104 5.52 2.07 5.13
C GLU A 104 4.29 1.15 5.21
N ALA A 105 4.32 0.16 6.10
CA ALA A 105 3.20 -0.75 6.31
C ALA A 105 2.21 -0.18 7.35
N ILE A 106 0.94 -0.05 6.96
CA ILE A 106 -0.16 0.35 7.84
C ILE A 106 -1.18 -0.77 7.89
N VAL A 107 -1.26 -1.46 9.02
CA VAL A 107 -2.19 -2.60 9.17
C VAL A 107 -3.29 -2.26 10.13
N TYR A 108 -4.53 -2.48 9.67
CA TYR A 108 -5.72 -2.31 10.48
C TYR A 108 -6.47 -3.64 10.58
N HIS A 109 -6.78 -4.04 11.80
CA HIS A 109 -7.74 -5.10 12.06
C HIS A 109 -9.09 -4.46 12.38
N TYR A 110 -10.13 -4.81 11.62
CA TYR A 110 -11.47 -4.26 11.81
C TYR A 110 -12.45 -5.37 12.18
N THR A 111 -13.03 -5.27 13.38
CA THR A 111 -14.17 -6.08 13.80
C THR A 111 -15.47 -5.48 13.24
N LEU A 112 -15.71 -5.63 11.94
CA LEU A 112 -16.93 -5.19 11.27
C LEU A 112 -17.86 -6.36 10.98
N LEU A 113 -19.07 -6.36 11.56
CA LEU A 113 -20.08 -7.36 11.26
C LEU A 113 -20.68 -7.12 9.86
N PRO A 114 -21.09 -8.17 9.12
CA PRO A 114 -21.60 -8.05 7.74
C PRO A 114 -22.74 -7.04 7.54
N TRP A 115 -23.57 -6.80 8.56
CA TRP A 115 -24.67 -5.83 8.54
C TRP A 115 -24.25 -4.41 8.94
N MET A 116 -23.09 -4.25 9.59
CA MET A 116 -22.45 -2.95 9.85
C MET A 116 -21.73 -2.44 8.61
N VAL A 117 -21.27 -3.34 7.73
CA VAL A 117 -20.83 -3.02 6.37
C VAL A 117 -22.05 -2.88 5.46
N GLY A 118 -23.02 -2.07 5.91
CA GLY A 118 -23.87 -1.36 4.99
C GLY A 118 -23.00 -0.51 4.07
N TYR A 119 -23.61 0.11 3.09
CA TYR A 119 -23.00 1.12 2.26
C TYR A 119 -22.69 2.39 3.06
N ASP A 120 -22.12 2.27 4.27
CA ASP A 120 -21.98 3.33 5.25
C ASP A 120 -20.81 4.22 4.81
N GLU A 121 -21.16 5.07 3.85
CA GLU A 121 -20.43 6.21 3.36
C GLU A 121 -19.71 7.00 4.47
N PRO A 122 -20.23 7.16 5.72
CA PRO A 122 -19.51 7.88 6.78
C PRO A 122 -18.17 7.24 7.16
N LEU A 123 -18.13 5.94 7.46
CA LEU A 123 -16.89 5.25 7.85
C LEU A 123 -15.89 5.22 6.69
N VAL A 124 -16.36 4.88 5.49
CA VAL A 124 -15.52 4.89 4.28
C VAL A 124 -14.97 6.30 4.04
N ARG A 125 -15.78 7.35 4.21
CA ARG A 125 -15.36 8.75 4.04
C ARG A 125 -14.33 9.17 5.09
N GLU A 126 -14.53 8.82 6.36
CA GLU A 126 -13.58 9.10 7.44
C GLU A 126 -12.24 8.42 7.18
N LEU A 127 -12.26 7.11 6.91
CA LEU A 127 -11.04 6.35 6.66
C LEU A 127 -10.34 6.81 5.37
N SER A 128 -11.09 7.15 4.32
CA SER A 128 -10.53 7.76 3.11
C SER A 128 -9.85 9.09 3.37
N ALA A 129 -10.42 9.93 4.24
CA ALA A 129 -9.81 11.20 4.64
C ALA A 129 -8.54 10.97 5.45
N ARG A 130 -8.56 10.03 6.40
CA ARG A 130 -7.38 9.63 7.17
C ARG A 130 -6.27 9.08 6.26
N TYR A 131 -6.61 8.19 5.33
CA TYR A 131 -5.65 7.64 4.37
C TYR A 131 -5.06 8.73 3.48
N LYS A 132 -5.89 9.68 3.03
CA LYS A 132 -5.41 10.82 2.26
C LYS A 132 -4.43 11.69 3.06
N ALA A 133 -4.69 11.91 4.33
CA ALA A 133 -3.79 12.66 5.20
C ALA A 133 -2.46 11.91 5.44
N THR A 134 -2.51 10.59 5.65
CA THR A 134 -1.32 9.78 5.92
C THR A 134 -0.49 9.51 4.66
N VAL A 135 -1.14 9.04 3.58
CA VAL A 135 -0.46 8.69 2.32
C VAL A 135 -0.01 9.95 1.57
N GLY A 136 -0.83 11.01 1.55
CA GLY A 136 -0.55 12.22 0.79
C GLY A 136 -0.46 11.92 -0.72
N GLY A 137 0.62 12.39 -1.36
CA GLY A 137 0.88 12.18 -2.79
C GLY A 137 1.62 10.86 -3.13
N ARG A 138 1.85 10.01 -2.13
CA ARG A 138 2.60 8.76 -2.26
C ARG A 138 1.79 7.66 -2.97
N ARG A 139 2.48 6.58 -3.35
CA ARG A 139 1.84 5.40 -3.92
C ARG A 139 1.26 4.55 -2.80
N LEU A 140 0.00 4.15 -2.94
CA LEU A 140 -0.69 3.26 -2.02
C LEU A 140 -0.92 1.89 -2.66
N TYR A 141 -0.36 0.84 -2.07
CA TYR A 141 -0.71 -0.54 -2.37
C TYR A 141 -1.77 -1.00 -1.36
N SER A 142 -3.00 -1.19 -1.85
CA SER A 142 -4.15 -1.48 -1.02
C SER A 142 -4.39 -2.99 -0.97
N LEU A 143 -4.24 -3.58 0.20
CA LEU A 143 -4.45 -5.00 0.43
C LEU A 143 -5.62 -5.20 1.40
N GLY A 144 -6.36 -6.28 1.25
CA GLY A 144 -7.30 -6.67 2.29
C GLY A 144 -7.83 -8.08 2.14
N HIS A 145 -8.32 -8.61 3.25
CA HIS A 145 -8.87 -9.95 3.36
C HIS A 145 -10.29 -9.91 3.94
N SER A 146 -11.15 -10.83 3.49
CA SER A 146 -12.55 -10.89 3.94
C SER A 146 -13.27 -9.55 3.68
N TRP A 147 -14.13 -9.10 4.58
CA TRP A 147 -14.76 -7.78 4.59
C TRP A 147 -13.74 -6.63 4.66
N GLY A 148 -12.54 -6.87 5.18
CA GLY A 148 -11.45 -5.92 5.14
C GLY A 148 -11.01 -5.58 3.71
N GLY A 149 -11.07 -6.54 2.78
CA GLY A 149 -10.82 -6.27 1.36
C GLY A 149 -11.92 -5.42 0.71
N VAL A 150 -13.18 -5.57 1.12
CA VAL A 150 -14.27 -4.68 0.70
C VAL A 150 -14.00 -3.25 1.14
N LEU A 151 -13.64 -3.06 2.41
CA LEU A 151 -13.37 -1.74 2.97
C LEU A 151 -12.11 -1.11 2.36
N SER A 152 -11.02 -1.89 2.26
CA SER A 152 -9.74 -1.47 1.66
C SER A 152 -9.96 -0.97 0.23
N PHE A 153 -10.72 -1.73 -0.56
CA PHE A 153 -11.06 -1.36 -1.92
C PHE A 153 -11.91 -0.09 -2.00
N LYS A 154 -12.94 0.06 -1.15
CA LYS A 154 -13.79 1.28 -1.10
C LYS A 154 -12.98 2.52 -0.72
N ILE A 155 -12.10 2.39 0.27
CA ILE A 155 -11.23 3.48 0.72
C ILE A 155 -10.28 3.90 -0.42
N ALA A 156 -9.62 2.91 -1.05
CA ALA A 156 -8.71 3.14 -2.15
C ALA A 156 -9.39 3.79 -3.37
N ALA A 157 -10.62 3.37 -3.68
CA ALA A 157 -11.39 3.94 -4.78
C ALA A 157 -11.90 5.36 -4.49
N ARG A 158 -12.26 5.67 -3.23
CA ARG A 158 -12.81 6.98 -2.85
C ARG A 158 -11.72 8.03 -2.63
N ALA A 159 -10.65 7.65 -1.95
CA ALA A 159 -9.57 8.57 -1.68
C ALA A 159 -8.93 8.95 -3.02
N SER A 160 -8.74 10.25 -3.29
CA SER A 160 -8.01 10.74 -4.48
C SER A 160 -6.52 10.39 -4.40
N LEU A 161 -6.20 9.11 -4.24
CA LEU A 161 -4.88 8.57 -4.01
C LEU A 161 -4.35 7.93 -5.28
N ASN A 162 -3.02 7.89 -5.38
CA ASN A 162 -2.34 7.11 -6.40
C ASN A 162 -2.30 5.66 -5.92
N VAL A 163 -3.20 4.81 -6.44
CA VAL A 163 -3.30 3.39 -6.08
C VAL A 163 -2.87 2.55 -7.29
N PRO A 164 -1.57 2.17 -7.39
CA PRO A 164 -1.09 1.38 -8.53
C PRO A 164 -1.70 -0.02 -8.57
N LEU A 165 -1.98 -0.59 -7.40
CA LEU A 165 -2.47 -1.95 -7.26
C LEU A 165 -3.33 -2.08 -6.00
N ALA A 166 -4.48 -2.73 -6.15
CA ALA A 166 -5.28 -3.26 -5.06
C ALA A 166 -5.32 -4.80 -5.14
N ILE A 167 -5.15 -5.49 -4.01
CA ILE A 167 -5.30 -6.95 -3.90
C ILE A 167 -6.32 -7.27 -2.83
N THR A 168 -7.34 -8.03 -3.19
CA THR A 168 -8.40 -8.46 -2.26
C THR A 168 -8.44 -9.98 -2.19
N MET A 169 -8.45 -10.54 -0.98
CA MET A 169 -8.38 -11.97 -0.73
C MET A 169 -9.60 -12.44 0.04
N GLY A 170 -10.28 -13.49 -0.40
CA GLY A 170 -11.44 -14.01 0.33
C GLY A 170 -12.55 -12.96 0.52
N SER A 171 -12.61 -11.94 -0.32
CA SER A 171 -13.50 -10.79 -0.13
C SER A 171 -14.82 -10.95 -0.90
N PRO A 172 -15.98 -10.69 -0.26
CA PRO A 172 -17.30 -10.77 -0.89
C PRO A 172 -17.59 -9.54 -1.77
N LEU A 173 -16.83 -9.36 -2.84
CA LEU A 173 -16.88 -8.16 -3.69
C LEU A 173 -18.01 -8.19 -4.74
N TYR A 174 -19.14 -8.81 -4.41
CA TYR A 174 -20.31 -8.89 -5.28
C TYR A 174 -21.35 -7.86 -4.86
N ARG A 175 -21.30 -6.65 -5.43
CA ARG A 175 -22.51 -5.86 -5.74
C ARG A 175 -22.25 -4.51 -6.39
N LYS A 176 -23.17 -4.17 -7.31
CA LYS A 176 -23.66 -2.83 -7.63
C LYS A 176 -23.43 -1.83 -6.48
N GLY A 177 -22.77 -0.71 -6.76
CA GLY A 177 -22.61 0.40 -5.82
C GLY A 177 -21.23 1.06 -5.86
N PHE A 178 -20.24 0.46 -6.50
CA PHE A 178 -18.90 1.02 -6.67
C PHE A 178 -18.78 1.90 -7.91
N GLY A 179 -19.74 2.84 -8.12
CA GLY A 179 -19.78 3.69 -9.32
C GLY A 179 -18.41 4.23 -9.75
N SER A 180 -18.17 4.32 -11.07
CA SER A 180 -16.94 4.81 -11.73
C SER A 180 -15.66 4.75 -10.88
N ILE A 181 -15.01 3.58 -10.93
CA ILE A 181 -13.83 3.11 -10.17
C ILE A 181 -12.56 3.89 -10.59
N SER A 182 -12.61 5.22 -10.57
CA SER A 182 -11.77 6.08 -11.40
C SER A 182 -10.29 6.21 -11.00
N ARG A 183 -9.79 5.49 -9.98
CA ARG A 183 -8.41 5.71 -9.48
C ARG A 183 -7.60 4.49 -9.03
N VAL A 184 -8.20 3.32 -8.83
CA VAL A 184 -7.44 2.08 -8.66
C VAL A 184 -6.98 1.67 -10.07
N ARG A 185 -5.67 1.66 -10.31
CA ARG A 185 -5.15 1.38 -11.66
C ARG A 185 -5.25 -0.09 -12.04
N HIS A 186 -5.02 -0.97 -11.07
CA HIS A 186 -5.11 -2.41 -11.23
C HIS A 186 -5.68 -3.06 -9.98
N TRP A 187 -6.56 -4.03 -10.16
CA TRP A 187 -7.19 -4.81 -9.11
C TRP A 187 -7.03 -6.30 -9.37
N VAL A 188 -6.46 -7.00 -8.39
CA VAL A 188 -6.36 -8.46 -8.35
C VAL A 188 -7.28 -9.00 -7.26
N ALA A 189 -8.24 -9.85 -7.63
CA ALA A 189 -9.06 -10.60 -6.70
C ALA A 189 -8.53 -12.03 -6.56
N ILE A 190 -8.32 -12.48 -5.33
CA ILE A 190 -7.87 -13.83 -5.00
C ILE A 190 -8.98 -14.49 -4.18
N CYS A 191 -9.49 -15.62 -4.64
CA CYS A 191 -10.57 -16.33 -3.97
C CYS A 191 -10.33 -17.83 -4.05
N SER A 192 -10.08 -18.49 -2.92
CA SER A 192 -9.92 -19.94 -2.88
C SER A 192 -11.21 -20.61 -3.34
N ASP A 193 -11.08 -21.70 -4.09
CA ASP A 193 -12.22 -22.53 -4.51
C ASP A 193 -13.05 -23.08 -3.34
N SER A 194 -12.43 -23.26 -2.17
CA SER A 194 -13.05 -23.70 -0.93
C SER A 194 -13.43 -22.54 0.02
N ASP A 195 -13.37 -21.28 -0.42
CA ASP A 195 -13.76 -20.11 0.39
C ASP A 195 -15.16 -19.62 0.03
N GLU A 196 -16.12 -19.99 0.88
CA GLU A 196 -17.53 -19.65 0.72
C GLU A 196 -17.84 -18.16 0.89
N ILE A 197 -16.96 -17.37 1.51
CA ILE A 197 -17.18 -15.94 1.71
C ILE A 197 -16.97 -15.18 0.40
N CYS A 198 -15.99 -15.59 -0.40
CA CYS A 198 -15.72 -14.98 -1.71
C CYS A 198 -16.27 -15.78 -2.89
N ASP A 199 -16.81 -16.99 -2.67
CA ASP A 199 -17.56 -17.82 -3.65
C ASP A 199 -16.97 -17.71 -5.06
N ALA A 200 -15.87 -18.43 -5.28
CA ALA A 200 -15.07 -18.36 -6.50
C ALA A 200 -15.92 -18.60 -7.77
N ASN A 201 -16.91 -19.50 -7.70
CA ASN A 201 -17.81 -19.81 -8.81
C ASN A 201 -18.63 -18.60 -9.23
N ARG A 202 -19.08 -17.81 -8.25
CA ARG A 202 -19.87 -16.61 -8.49
C ARG A 202 -19.02 -15.48 -9.06
N LEU A 203 -17.76 -15.34 -8.64
CA LEU A 203 -16.82 -14.37 -9.22
C LEU A 203 -16.58 -14.63 -10.72
N GLU A 204 -16.39 -15.89 -11.12
CA GLU A 204 -16.17 -16.23 -12.52
C GLU A 204 -17.41 -15.94 -13.38
N GLN A 205 -18.60 -16.20 -12.87
CA GLN A 205 -19.85 -15.85 -13.54
C GLN A 205 -19.96 -14.35 -13.80
N TYR A 206 -19.62 -13.49 -12.83
CA TYR A 206 -19.70 -12.05 -12.99
C TYR A 206 -18.72 -11.50 -14.03
N ARG A 207 -17.49 -12.04 -14.07
CA ARG A 207 -16.50 -11.65 -15.10
C ARG A 207 -17.00 -11.84 -16.52
N ARG A 208 -17.78 -12.91 -16.77
CA ARG A 208 -18.34 -13.21 -18.10
C ARG A 208 -19.48 -12.29 -18.50
N LEU A 209 -20.18 -11.71 -17.53
CA LEU A 209 -21.41 -10.94 -17.77
C LEU A 209 -21.15 -9.46 -18.00
N ASP A 210 -20.10 -8.87 -17.39
CA ASP A 210 -19.75 -7.47 -17.66
C ASP A 210 -18.27 -7.16 -17.34
N PRO A 211 -17.47 -6.72 -18.33
CA PRO A 211 -16.06 -6.37 -18.15
C PRO A 211 -15.81 -5.23 -17.14
N ALA A 212 -16.78 -4.35 -16.91
CA ALA A 212 -16.67 -3.26 -15.93
C ALA A 212 -16.98 -3.70 -14.47
N TYR A 213 -17.38 -4.97 -14.28
CA TYR A 213 -17.90 -5.50 -13.01
C TYR A 213 -16.95 -6.53 -12.38
N GLY A 214 -15.69 -6.57 -12.82
CA GLY A 214 -14.70 -7.55 -12.37
C GLY A 214 -13.36 -6.93 -11.99
N ALA A 215 -12.59 -7.66 -11.19
CA ALA A 215 -11.17 -7.43 -11.05
C ALA A 215 -10.47 -7.58 -12.40
N ASP A 216 -9.40 -6.82 -12.62
CA ASP A 216 -8.55 -6.98 -13.81
C ASP A 216 -7.99 -8.41 -13.90
N GLU A 217 -7.77 -9.02 -12.73
CA GLU A 217 -7.31 -10.40 -12.60
C GLU A 217 -8.04 -11.12 -11.46
N VAL A 218 -8.44 -12.37 -11.72
CA VAL A 218 -9.01 -13.28 -10.72
C VAL A 218 -8.10 -14.49 -10.60
N VAL A 219 -7.68 -14.81 -9.39
CA VAL A 219 -6.84 -15.97 -9.06
C VAL A 219 -7.59 -16.89 -8.11
N ILE A 220 -7.70 -18.16 -8.49
CA ILE A 220 -8.43 -19.18 -7.73
C ILE A 220 -7.45 -20.25 -7.26
N PRO A 221 -6.85 -20.11 -6.07
CA PRO A 221 -6.05 -21.17 -5.46
C PRO A 221 -6.94 -22.31 -4.94
N GLY A 222 -6.38 -23.51 -4.87
CA GLY A 222 -7.07 -24.69 -4.32
C GLY A 222 -6.92 -24.81 -2.81
N GLY A 223 -8.03 -25.04 -2.09
CA GLY A 223 -8.07 -25.66 -0.76
C GLY A 223 -7.48 -24.84 0.40
N LEU A 224 -7.45 -23.51 0.33
CA LEU A 224 -6.92 -22.67 1.41
C LEU A 224 -7.94 -22.43 2.54
N GLY A 225 -9.23 -22.58 2.25
CA GLY A 225 -10.30 -22.12 3.12
C GLY A 225 -10.29 -20.60 3.30
N HIS A 226 -11.20 -20.07 4.13
CA HIS A 226 -11.34 -18.62 4.27
C HIS A 226 -10.14 -17.96 4.98
N SER A 227 -9.51 -18.63 5.95
CA SER A 227 -8.43 -18.03 6.75
C SER A 227 -7.02 -18.36 6.26
N GLY A 228 -6.86 -19.30 5.33
CA GLY A 228 -5.55 -19.87 4.99
C GLY A 228 -4.68 -19.07 4.01
N TYR A 229 -5.16 -17.93 3.50
CA TYR A 229 -4.43 -17.15 2.48
C TYR A 229 -3.02 -16.74 2.92
N HIS A 230 -2.86 -16.32 4.18
CA HIS A 230 -1.58 -15.86 4.73
C HIS A 230 -0.58 -17.00 4.99
N ASN A 231 -1.03 -18.26 5.00
CA ASN A 231 -0.17 -19.43 5.16
C ASN A 231 0.25 -20.05 3.82
N SER A 232 -0.29 -19.54 2.71
CA SER A 232 0.01 -20.07 1.38
C SER A 232 1.26 -19.42 0.78
N ASP A 233 2.30 -20.23 0.58
CA ASP A 233 3.51 -19.81 -0.17
C ASP A 233 3.18 -19.34 -1.60
N LEU A 234 2.18 -19.97 -2.22
CA LEU A 234 1.72 -19.57 -3.55
C LEU A 234 1.18 -18.14 -3.53
N ILE A 235 0.32 -17.81 -2.56
CA ILE A 235 -0.25 -16.46 -2.44
C ILE A 235 0.83 -15.45 -2.08
N LYS A 236 1.74 -15.76 -1.16
CA LYS A 236 2.87 -14.87 -0.83
C LYS A 236 3.73 -14.56 -2.07
N LYS A 237 4.14 -15.59 -2.83
CA LYS A 237 4.92 -15.42 -4.05
C LYS A 237 4.17 -14.62 -5.11
N LEU A 238 2.88 -14.88 -5.28
CA LEU A 238 2.03 -14.13 -6.19
C LEU A 238 1.98 -12.66 -5.78
N MET A 239 1.73 -12.36 -4.50
CA MET A 239 1.67 -10.99 -4.01
C MET A 239 2.98 -10.25 -4.22
N VAL A 240 4.13 -10.86 -3.89
CA VAL A 240 5.44 -10.27 -4.17
C VAL A 240 5.60 -9.96 -5.67
N ALA A 241 5.28 -10.93 -6.53
CA ALA A 241 5.41 -10.76 -7.97
C ALA A 241 4.50 -9.63 -8.50
N LYS A 242 3.25 -9.55 -8.04
CA LYS A 242 2.30 -8.51 -8.45
C LYS A 242 2.74 -7.13 -7.95
N MET A 243 3.01 -7.00 -6.65
CA MET A 243 3.41 -5.73 -6.06
C MET A 243 4.68 -5.18 -6.72
N ARG A 244 5.72 -6.02 -6.90
CA ARG A 244 6.96 -5.59 -7.59
C ARG A 244 6.74 -5.24 -9.06
N ARG A 245 5.89 -5.98 -9.78
CA ARG A 245 5.51 -5.65 -11.17
C ARG A 245 4.84 -4.27 -11.26
N HIS A 246 4.07 -3.90 -10.24
CA HIS A 246 3.44 -2.58 -10.15
C HIS A 246 4.32 -1.53 -9.44
N GLY A 247 5.57 -1.88 -9.16
CA GLY A 247 6.62 -0.96 -8.74
C GLY A 247 6.80 -0.82 -7.24
N ALA A 248 6.20 -1.68 -6.41
CA ALA A 248 6.44 -1.70 -4.97
C ALA A 248 7.89 -2.10 -4.67
N ARG A 249 8.48 -1.47 -3.66
CA ARG A 249 9.87 -1.69 -3.26
C ARG A 249 9.98 -2.06 -1.78
#